data_AF-A0A952R6B3-F1
#
_entry.id   AF-A0A952R6B3-F1
#
_cell.length_a   1.000
_cell.length_b   1.000
_cell.length_c   1.000
_cell.angle_alpha   90.00
_cell.angle_beta   90.00
_cell.angle_gamma   90.00
#
_symmetry.space_group_name_H-M   'P 1'
#
loop_
_entity.id
_entity.type
_entity.pdbx_description
1 polymer ?
#
loop_
_entity_poly.entity_id
_entity_poly.type
_entity_poly.pdbx_seq_one_letter_code
_entity_poly.pdbx_strand_id
1 'polypeptide(L)'
;MQGAADSHTDHSHSHEHERGSGGWTAPPRAHSHEHAHSHDDAHDHEHSHEHAHDHEDSYAGHAHRHDHGHEHAHGHDHSHTHSHEHGHAHDFAIRFQPGDAEQHRASLEAGAGRGKLLLLDTASGIAGDMTIAALVDLGVPLSVVERAVSALPLSGYELRARPVLVGVLGATHFEVVVKSAQPARSYAQITELLEASELAPPVKARAQRAFRILAEAEAAAHRVAVADVHFHEVGAVDSIVDIVGASACFEHLGAEVWVTPLPLGRGFVRCQHGRIPLPAPATLTCLRGFHTVDAGIEGELVTPTGAALVAATARPVRGWPGGTPLRSGWGAGTRELTDRPNALRAVLLERAEAEAEHAVELIEANVDDLTGELAGHALEQLLAAGALDAWITAVTMKKGRPGWVIAALARPALADRVSAALIRETSTLGVRRRGASRVERPRRAERVTTRYGEVGVKIGEGPFGAPQIKPEFEDCRRLAAAAGVSVREVIAEALGAARALTAP
;
A
#
# COMPACT_ATOMS: atom_id res chain seq x y z
N MET A 1 -10.75 72.70 1.27
CA MET A 1 -10.31 71.36 1.72
C MET A 1 -10.86 70.36 0.73
N GLN A 2 -10.08 70.14 -0.33
CA GLN A 2 -10.33 69.20 -1.42
C GLN A 2 -9.20 68.16 -1.37
N GLY A 3 -9.54 66.90 -1.60
CA GLY A 3 -8.68 65.74 -1.34
C GLY A 3 -7.63 65.43 -2.40
N ALA A 4 -6.84 64.40 -2.11
CA ALA A 4 -6.01 63.57 -2.99
C ALA A 4 -5.62 62.34 -2.15
N ALA A 5 -5.97 61.09 -2.48
CA ALA A 5 -5.52 60.25 -3.59
C ALA A 5 -4.07 59.76 -3.40
N ASP A 6 -3.91 58.62 -2.70
CA ASP A 6 -2.66 57.84 -2.71
C ASP A 6 -2.67 56.88 -3.89
N SER A 7 -1.71 57.07 -4.80
CA SER A 7 -1.41 56.21 -5.93
C SER A 7 -0.37 55.15 -5.53
N HIS A 8 -0.71 53.87 -5.66
CA HIS A 8 0.29 52.79 -5.73
C HIS A 8 0.70 52.58 -7.19
N THR A 9 1.98 52.76 -7.49
CA THR A 9 2.62 52.29 -8.72
C THR A 9 3.17 50.88 -8.50
N ASP A 10 2.64 49.93 -9.26
CA ASP A 10 3.13 48.56 -9.37
C ASP A 10 4.25 48.50 -10.44
N HIS A 11 5.33 47.80 -10.17
CA HIS A 11 6.44 47.59 -11.12
C HIS A 11 6.57 46.10 -11.45
N SER A 12 6.09 45.73 -12.63
CA SER A 12 6.30 44.41 -13.22
C SER A 12 7.61 44.37 -14.02
N HIS A 13 8.42 43.33 -13.84
CA HIS A 13 9.53 43.00 -14.73
C HIS A 13 9.33 41.61 -15.35
N SER A 14 9.54 41.52 -16.66
CA SER A 14 9.49 40.30 -17.47
C SER A 14 10.90 39.94 -17.96
N HIS A 15 11.27 38.66 -17.88
CA HIS A 15 12.45 38.13 -18.55
C HIS A 15 12.12 36.87 -19.36
N GLU A 16 12.43 36.89 -20.65
CA GLU A 16 12.48 35.73 -21.55
C GLU A 16 13.83 35.02 -21.40
N HIS A 17 13.85 33.68 -21.51
CA HIS A 17 15.09 32.92 -21.69
C HIS A 17 14.94 31.79 -22.71
N GLU A 18 15.84 31.82 -23.71
CA GLU A 18 16.11 30.77 -24.69
C GLU A 18 16.69 29.50 -24.05
N ARG A 19 16.35 28.34 -24.61
CA ARG A 19 16.79 27.02 -24.14
C ARG A 19 18.13 26.63 -24.74
N GLY A 20 19.13 26.40 -23.88
CA GLY A 20 20.37 25.68 -24.18
C GLY A 20 20.47 24.38 -23.38
N SER A 21 20.79 23.29 -24.06
CA SER A 21 20.93 21.94 -23.52
C SER A 21 22.31 21.69 -22.88
N GLY A 22 22.34 21.17 -21.65
CA GLY A 22 23.50 20.45 -21.11
C GLY A 22 23.82 20.70 -19.63
N GLY A 23 23.88 19.63 -18.85
CA GLY A 23 24.64 19.52 -17.59
C GLY A 23 24.13 20.30 -16.36
N TRP A 24 23.51 19.58 -15.41
CA TRP A 24 23.19 20.15 -14.09
C TRP A 24 24.43 20.18 -13.19
N THR A 25 25.05 21.36 -13.08
CA THR A 25 25.83 21.77 -11.90
C THR A 25 25.43 23.22 -11.59
N ALA A 26 24.82 23.45 -10.43
CA ALA A 26 24.41 24.80 -10.02
C ALA A 26 25.65 25.62 -9.59
N PRO A 27 25.86 26.84 -10.11
CA PRO A 27 26.88 27.74 -9.58
C PRO A 27 26.36 28.41 -8.29
N PRO A 28 27.25 28.85 -7.37
CA PRO A 28 26.84 29.64 -6.21
C PRO A 28 26.22 30.96 -6.68
N ARG A 29 25.03 31.29 -6.16
CA ARG A 29 24.35 32.55 -6.45
C ARG A 29 24.81 33.60 -5.43
N ALA A 30 25.52 34.62 -5.89
CA ALA A 30 25.70 35.86 -5.13
C ALA A 30 24.50 36.78 -5.39
N HIS A 31 24.00 37.41 -4.33
CA HIS A 31 22.94 38.43 -4.41
C HIS A 31 23.50 39.74 -3.86
N SER A 32 23.33 40.83 -4.61
CA SER A 32 23.58 42.19 -4.15
C SER A 32 22.25 42.96 -4.12
N HIS A 33 22.08 43.82 -3.10
CA HIS A 33 20.95 44.74 -2.99
C HIS A 33 21.49 46.12 -2.65
N GLU A 34 20.92 47.15 -3.27
CA GLU A 34 21.15 48.55 -2.93
C GLU A 34 19.88 49.11 -2.25
N HIS A 35 20.07 49.89 -1.19
CA HIS A 35 19.00 50.63 -0.52
C HIS A 35 19.37 52.10 -0.44
N ALA A 36 18.39 52.97 -0.66
CA ALA A 36 18.49 54.40 -0.41
C ALA A 36 17.45 54.78 0.65
N HIS A 37 17.86 55.61 1.61
CA HIS A 37 16.97 56.17 2.62
C HIS A 37 17.12 57.69 2.65
N SER A 38 16.01 58.41 2.75
CA SER A 38 15.98 59.85 2.98
C SER A 38 15.62 60.14 4.43
N HIS A 39 16.39 61.01 5.09
CA HIS A 39 16.02 61.58 6.39
C HIS A 39 15.52 63.01 6.24
N ASP A 40 14.68 63.46 7.19
CA ASP A 40 14.02 64.78 7.19
C ASP A 40 14.96 65.99 7.43
N ASP A 41 16.28 65.78 7.45
CA ASP A 41 17.26 66.87 7.43
C ASP A 41 18.25 66.66 6.27
N ALA A 42 18.35 67.70 5.43
CA ALA A 42 18.85 67.64 4.07
C ALA A 42 20.34 67.26 3.95
N HIS A 43 20.66 65.97 3.77
CA HIS A 43 21.79 65.44 2.98
C HIS A 43 21.61 63.93 2.70
N ASP A 44 21.84 63.51 1.46
CA ASP A 44 21.81 62.09 1.02
C ASP A 44 23.23 61.48 1.01
N HIS A 45 23.36 60.22 1.42
CA HIS A 45 24.58 59.42 1.28
C HIS A 45 24.25 58.00 0.80
N GLU A 46 25.08 57.46 -0.11
CA GLU A 46 25.03 56.07 -0.61
C GLU A 46 26.15 55.23 0.02
N HIS A 47 25.83 54.00 0.43
CA HIS A 47 26.80 52.99 0.87
C HIS A 47 26.46 51.62 0.27
N SER A 48 27.49 50.83 -0.05
CA SER A 48 27.36 49.44 -0.50
C SER A 48 28.12 48.48 0.42
N HIS A 49 27.55 47.31 0.66
CA HIS A 49 28.17 46.24 1.46
C HIS A 49 28.01 44.89 0.75
N GLU A 50 29.00 44.00 0.91
CA GLU A 50 28.96 42.60 0.46
C GLU A 50 29.02 41.66 1.68
N HIS A 51 28.18 40.61 1.69
CA HIS A 51 28.19 39.57 2.72
C HIS A 51 28.22 38.16 2.09
N ALA A 52 28.79 37.19 2.82
CA ALA A 52 28.77 35.77 2.49
C ALA A 52 28.19 34.96 3.67
N HIS A 53 27.36 33.96 3.39
CA HIS A 53 26.73 33.09 4.39
C HIS A 53 26.96 31.61 4.08
N ASP A 54 27.12 30.80 5.14
CA ASP A 54 27.10 29.32 5.09
C ASP A 54 25.72 28.81 5.57
N HIS A 55 25.15 27.83 4.87
CA HIS A 55 23.82 27.26 5.16
C HIS A 55 23.89 25.92 5.90
N GLU A 56 23.11 25.76 6.97
CA GLU A 56 22.69 24.45 7.50
C GLU A 56 21.18 24.25 7.23
N ASP A 57 20.85 23.23 6.45
CA ASP A 57 19.49 22.96 5.97
C ASP A 57 18.54 22.51 7.09
N SER A 58 17.47 23.26 7.33
CA SER A 58 16.23 22.70 7.88
C SER A 58 15.03 23.11 7.02
N TYR A 59 13.99 22.28 6.95
CA TYR A 59 12.92 22.38 5.93
C TYR A 59 11.71 23.24 6.33
N ALA A 60 11.86 24.11 7.33
CA ALA A 60 10.85 25.09 7.70
C ALA A 60 11.57 26.39 8.07
N GLY A 61 11.14 27.50 7.46
CA GLY A 61 11.86 28.77 7.40
C GLY A 61 12.59 29.19 8.68
N HIS A 62 13.73 29.84 8.50
CA HIS A 62 14.61 30.26 9.59
C HIS A 62 14.54 31.78 9.74
N ALA A 63 14.56 32.25 10.98
CA ALA A 63 14.82 33.64 11.31
C ALA A 63 16.27 33.75 11.78
N HIS A 64 17.02 34.70 11.21
CA HIS A 64 18.36 35.04 11.68
C HIS A 64 18.38 36.48 12.18
N ARG A 65 19.11 36.73 13.27
CA ARG A 65 19.35 38.05 13.83
C ARG A 65 20.81 38.40 13.61
N HIS A 66 21.07 39.57 13.05
CA HIS A 66 22.42 40.12 12.96
C HIS A 66 22.42 41.53 13.54
N ASP A 67 23.44 41.82 14.35
CA ASP A 67 23.76 43.15 14.87
C ASP A 67 24.96 43.69 14.08
N HIS A 68 24.86 44.92 13.58
CA HIS A 68 25.97 45.64 13.00
C HIS A 68 26.09 47.01 13.66
N GLY A 69 27.33 47.43 13.92
CA GLY A 69 27.65 48.76 14.42
C GLY A 69 28.58 49.45 13.43
N HIS A 70 28.36 50.74 13.20
CA HIS A 70 29.23 51.57 12.38
C HIS A 70 29.65 52.82 13.17
N GLU A 71 30.89 53.25 12.98
CA GLU A 71 31.42 54.50 13.53
C GLU A 71 31.47 55.56 12.42
N HIS A 72 31.00 56.77 12.71
CA HIS A 72 31.13 57.92 11.82
C HIS A 72 32.28 58.82 12.28
N ALA A 73 33.16 59.19 11.36
CA ALA A 73 34.29 60.05 11.67
C ALA A 73 33.94 61.54 11.57
N HIS A 74 33.06 62.09 12.43
CA HIS A 74 33.02 63.54 12.70
C HIS A 74 32.52 63.90 14.11
N GLY A 75 33.34 64.70 14.82
CA GLY A 75 32.93 65.73 15.78
C GLY A 75 32.36 65.33 17.14
N HIS A 76 31.36 64.44 17.21
CA HIS A 76 30.72 64.02 18.45
C HIS A 76 30.32 62.55 18.37
N ASP A 77 30.71 61.79 19.39
CA ASP A 77 30.69 60.33 19.40
C ASP A 77 29.40 59.79 20.01
N HIS A 78 28.52 59.23 19.18
CA HIS A 78 27.34 58.49 19.60
C HIS A 78 27.23 57.19 18.79
N SER A 79 27.14 56.06 19.48
CA SER A 79 26.86 54.75 18.88
C SER A 79 25.38 54.40 19.03
N HIS A 80 24.77 53.90 17.96
CA HIS A 80 23.43 53.35 17.97
C HIS A 80 23.44 51.97 17.34
N THR A 81 22.71 51.03 17.96
CA THR A 81 22.48 49.68 17.46
C THR A 81 21.05 49.58 16.96
N HIS A 82 20.88 49.04 15.75
CA HIS A 82 19.56 48.72 15.22
C HIS A 82 19.52 47.22 14.88
N SER A 83 18.44 46.58 15.30
CA SER A 83 18.17 45.18 14.98
C SER A 83 17.04 45.12 13.96
N HIS A 84 17.26 44.39 12.87
CA HIS A 84 16.23 44.11 11.88
C HIS A 84 16.01 42.59 11.81
N GLU A 85 14.74 42.19 11.87
CA GLU A 85 14.32 40.81 11.60
C GLU A 85 13.82 40.75 10.16
N HIS A 86 14.52 39.99 9.31
CA HIS A 86 14.05 39.64 7.98
C HIS A 86 13.59 38.19 7.98
N GLY A 87 12.27 37.98 7.90
CA GLY A 87 11.69 36.69 7.57
C GLY A 87 11.45 36.60 6.07
N HIS A 88 12.22 35.78 5.37
CA HIS A 88 11.90 35.43 3.99
C HIS A 88 11.25 34.05 3.96
N ALA A 89 9.97 34.01 3.58
CA ALA A 89 9.35 32.78 3.16
C ALA A 89 9.91 32.44 1.77
N HIS A 90 10.59 31.31 1.62
CA HIS A 90 10.83 30.75 0.30
C HIS A 90 9.47 30.27 -0.24
N ASP A 91 8.83 31.09 -1.07
CA ASP A 91 7.68 30.69 -1.86
C ASP A 91 8.18 29.74 -2.98
N PHE A 92 8.62 28.55 -2.61
CA PHE A 92 8.56 27.40 -3.52
C PHE A 92 7.11 26.92 -3.60
N ALA A 93 6.17 27.83 -3.89
CA ALA A 93 4.89 27.45 -4.42
C ALA A 93 5.16 26.87 -5.81
N ILE A 94 5.10 25.55 -5.91
CA ILE A 94 4.68 24.93 -7.16
C ILE A 94 3.27 25.46 -7.41
N ARG A 95 3.17 26.61 -8.10
CA ARG A 95 1.91 27.19 -8.53
C ARG A 95 1.33 26.27 -9.59
N PHE A 96 0.50 25.32 -9.18
CA PHE A 96 -0.46 24.72 -10.09
C PHE A 96 -1.42 25.83 -10.50
N GLN A 97 -1.35 26.32 -11.73
CA GLN A 97 -2.38 27.23 -12.22
C GLN A 97 -3.69 26.44 -12.33
N PRO A 98 -4.85 27.04 -11.99
CA PRO A 98 -6.16 26.47 -12.30
C PRO A 98 -6.28 26.33 -13.84
N GLY A 99 -5.92 25.15 -14.34
CA GLY A 99 -5.72 24.85 -15.76
C GLY A 99 -4.65 23.78 -16.00
N ASP A 100 -3.60 23.72 -15.18
CA ASP A 100 -2.53 22.70 -15.28
C ASP A 100 -2.93 21.36 -14.66
N ALA A 101 -3.93 21.36 -13.77
CA ALA A 101 -4.50 20.15 -13.18
C ALA A 101 -5.40 19.36 -14.16
N GLU A 102 -5.61 19.88 -15.37
CA GLU A 102 -6.21 19.15 -16.49
C GLU A 102 -5.17 18.31 -17.27
N GLN A 103 -4.03 17.95 -16.66
CA GLN A 103 -3.38 16.69 -17.03
C GLN A 103 -4.28 15.53 -16.59
N HIS A 104 -5.35 15.31 -17.37
CA HIS A 104 -6.19 14.14 -17.33
C HIS A 104 -5.28 12.90 -17.34
N ARG A 105 -4.98 12.36 -16.16
CA ARG A 105 -4.44 11.00 -16.07
C ARG A 105 -5.43 10.12 -16.80
N ALA A 106 -4.96 9.48 -17.87
CA ALA A 106 -5.82 8.68 -18.73
C ALA A 106 -6.66 7.72 -17.87
N SER A 107 -7.98 7.83 -18.02
CA SER A 107 -8.91 7.03 -17.23
C SER A 107 -8.58 5.54 -17.35
N LEU A 108 -8.62 4.84 -16.22
CA LEU A 108 -8.50 3.40 -16.19
C LEU A 108 -9.80 2.79 -16.72
N GLU A 109 -9.67 1.91 -17.71
CA GLU A 109 -10.78 1.10 -18.19
C GLU A 109 -11.28 0.13 -17.11
N ALA A 110 -12.53 -0.32 -17.27
CA ALA A 110 -13.09 -1.31 -16.36
C ALA A 110 -12.26 -2.61 -16.40
N GLY A 111 -11.85 -3.09 -15.24
CA GLY A 111 -11.01 -4.28 -15.08
C GLY A 111 -9.51 -4.05 -15.29
N ALA A 112 -9.02 -2.81 -15.41
CA ALA A 112 -7.59 -2.53 -15.58
C ALA A 112 -6.70 -3.11 -14.45
N GLY A 113 -7.29 -3.35 -13.28
CA GLY A 113 -6.65 -3.97 -12.13
C GLY A 113 -6.75 -5.50 -12.06
N ARG A 114 -7.40 -6.19 -13.00
CA ARG A 114 -7.49 -7.66 -12.98
C ARG A 114 -6.11 -8.30 -13.04
N GLY A 115 -5.87 -9.27 -12.16
CA GLY A 115 -4.56 -9.92 -11.97
C GLY A 115 -3.54 -9.07 -11.20
N LYS A 116 -3.90 -7.84 -10.81
CA LYS A 116 -3.02 -6.89 -10.13
C LYS A 116 -3.44 -6.71 -8.67
N LEU A 117 -2.58 -6.02 -7.94
CA LEU A 117 -2.81 -5.65 -6.56
C LEU A 117 -3.07 -4.15 -6.42
N LEU A 118 -4.13 -3.77 -5.72
CA LEU A 118 -4.32 -2.42 -5.22
C LEU A 118 -3.90 -2.39 -3.75
N LEU A 119 -2.86 -1.63 -3.43
CA LEU A 119 -2.47 -1.36 -2.05
C LEU A 119 -3.08 -0.05 -1.58
N LEU A 120 -3.88 -0.10 -0.53
CA LEU A 120 -4.28 1.05 0.27
C LEU A 120 -3.22 1.26 1.35
N ASP A 121 -2.39 2.27 1.15
CA ASP A 121 -1.37 2.68 2.09
C ASP A 121 -1.90 3.79 2.99
N THR A 122 -2.22 3.40 4.22
CA THR A 122 -3.03 4.21 5.15
C THR A 122 -2.18 5.04 6.10
N ALA A 123 -1.01 5.56 5.70
CA ALA A 123 -0.11 6.28 6.61
C ALA A 123 -0.79 7.42 7.40
N SER A 124 -1.76 8.11 6.80
CA SER A 124 -2.54 9.19 7.44
C SER A 124 -3.97 8.79 7.80
N GLY A 125 -4.28 7.49 7.74
CA GLY A 125 -5.61 6.97 8.01
C GLY A 125 -6.42 6.67 6.75
N ILE A 126 -7.72 6.49 6.94
CA ILE A 126 -8.66 6.16 5.88
C ILE A 126 -10.08 6.58 6.25
N ALA A 127 -10.77 7.19 5.29
CA ALA A 127 -12.18 7.52 5.32
C ALA A 127 -12.84 7.14 3.98
N GLY A 128 -14.18 7.16 3.92
CA GLY A 128 -14.93 6.77 2.73
C GLY A 128 -14.66 7.70 1.55
N ASP A 129 -14.82 9.01 1.78
CA ASP A 129 -14.47 10.09 0.86
C ASP A 129 -13.01 10.02 0.38
N MET A 130 -12.04 9.82 1.30
CA MET A 130 -10.62 9.66 0.98
C MET A 130 -10.39 8.43 0.09
N THR A 131 -11.15 7.35 0.29
CA THR A 131 -11.07 6.14 -0.53
C THR A 131 -11.56 6.40 -1.94
N ILE A 132 -12.71 7.06 -2.11
CA ILE A 132 -13.22 7.46 -3.43
C ILE A 132 -12.22 8.39 -4.11
N ALA A 133 -11.77 9.43 -3.41
CA ALA A 133 -10.83 10.41 -3.93
C ALA A 133 -9.52 9.76 -4.40
N ALA A 134 -8.93 8.86 -3.60
CA ALA A 134 -7.70 8.16 -3.96
C ALA A 134 -7.87 7.28 -5.22
N LEU A 135 -9.04 6.63 -5.38
CA LEU A 135 -9.33 5.80 -6.55
C LEU A 135 -9.62 6.65 -7.81
N VAL A 136 -10.29 7.79 -7.65
CA VAL A 136 -10.49 8.75 -8.74
C VAL A 136 -9.14 9.32 -9.20
N ASP A 137 -8.28 9.72 -8.26
CA ASP A 137 -6.93 10.23 -8.53
C ASP A 137 -6.01 9.17 -9.18
N LEU A 138 -6.21 7.90 -8.84
CA LEU A 138 -5.53 6.75 -9.46
C LEU A 138 -5.93 6.58 -10.94
N GLY A 139 -7.13 7.06 -11.31
CA GLY A 139 -7.65 7.08 -12.67
C GLY A 139 -9.03 6.43 -12.85
N VAL A 140 -9.74 6.04 -11.79
CA VAL A 140 -11.14 5.58 -11.93
C VAL A 140 -12.01 6.79 -12.31
N PRO A 141 -12.81 6.73 -13.39
CA PRO A 141 -13.67 7.87 -13.76
C PRO A 141 -14.67 8.22 -12.65
N LEU A 142 -14.84 9.51 -12.33
CA LEU A 142 -15.87 9.97 -11.39
C LEU A 142 -17.28 9.49 -11.79
N SER A 143 -17.54 9.36 -13.09
CA SER A 143 -18.81 8.85 -13.60
C SER A 143 -19.15 7.43 -13.16
N VAL A 144 -18.18 6.63 -12.71
CA VAL A 144 -18.42 5.33 -12.06
C VAL A 144 -19.16 5.52 -10.74
N VAL A 145 -18.73 6.50 -9.93
CA VAL A 145 -19.35 6.86 -8.66
C VAL A 145 -20.73 7.46 -8.92
N GLU A 146 -20.83 8.42 -9.84
CA GLU A 146 -22.10 9.08 -10.18
C GLU A 146 -23.17 8.08 -10.61
N ARG A 147 -22.84 7.15 -11.53
CA ARG A 147 -23.76 6.11 -11.99
C ARG A 147 -24.19 5.16 -10.88
N ALA A 148 -23.27 4.78 -9.99
CA ALA A 148 -23.59 3.89 -8.88
C ALA A 148 -24.54 4.57 -7.89
N VAL A 149 -24.26 5.81 -7.50
CA VAL A 149 -25.12 6.53 -6.55
C VAL A 149 -26.46 6.91 -7.20
N SER A 150 -26.50 7.26 -8.49
CA SER A 150 -27.77 7.55 -9.19
C SER A 150 -28.71 6.36 -9.31
N ALA A 151 -28.20 5.13 -9.17
CA ALA A 151 -29.02 3.91 -9.12
C ALA A 151 -29.76 3.74 -7.78
N LEU A 152 -29.53 4.62 -6.81
CA LEU A 152 -30.22 4.67 -5.53
C LEU A 152 -31.30 5.75 -5.55
N PRO A 153 -32.45 5.53 -4.87
CA PRO A 153 -33.51 6.54 -4.73
C PRO A 153 -33.13 7.63 -3.70
N LEU A 154 -32.00 8.29 -3.91
CA LEU A 154 -31.46 9.36 -3.07
C LEU A 154 -31.52 10.70 -3.81
N SER A 155 -31.74 11.79 -3.08
CA SER A 155 -31.81 13.14 -3.65
C SER A 155 -31.28 14.17 -2.67
N GLY A 156 -31.08 15.41 -3.12
CA GLY A 156 -30.64 16.50 -2.26
C GLY A 156 -29.16 16.45 -1.91
N TYR A 157 -28.33 15.90 -2.80
CA TYR A 157 -26.88 15.94 -2.72
C TYR A 157 -26.26 16.29 -4.10
N GLU A 158 -25.00 16.70 -4.09
CA GLU A 158 -24.16 16.89 -5.27
C GLU A 158 -22.79 16.30 -4.98
N LEU A 159 -22.22 15.59 -5.94
CA LEU A 159 -20.88 15.01 -5.82
C LEU A 159 -19.88 15.97 -6.45
N ARG A 160 -18.79 16.24 -5.76
CA ARG A 160 -17.69 17.03 -6.30
C ARG A 160 -16.37 16.31 -6.08
N ALA A 161 -15.56 16.28 -7.12
CA ALA A 161 -14.16 15.90 -7.02
C ALA A 161 -13.33 17.05 -7.60
N ARG A 162 -12.33 17.52 -6.86
CA ARG A 162 -11.45 18.61 -7.30
C ARG A 162 -10.00 18.33 -6.94
N PRO A 163 -9.04 18.77 -7.77
CA PRO A 163 -7.63 18.74 -7.40
C PRO A 163 -7.38 19.68 -6.22
N VAL A 164 -6.53 19.25 -5.29
CA VAL A 164 -6.10 20.01 -4.11
C VAL A 164 -4.63 19.74 -3.82
N LEU A 165 -4.02 20.65 -3.05
CA LEU A 165 -2.74 20.40 -2.39
C LEU A 165 -2.99 20.07 -0.92
N VAL A 166 -2.38 18.98 -0.44
CA VAL A 166 -2.33 18.63 0.98
C VAL A 166 -0.87 18.69 1.42
N GLY A 167 -0.50 19.78 2.10
CA GLY A 167 0.90 20.17 2.24
C GLY A 167 1.51 20.42 0.85
N VAL A 168 2.50 19.62 0.48
CA VAL A 168 3.16 19.68 -0.86
C VAL A 168 2.66 18.61 -1.84
N LEU A 169 1.69 17.78 -1.44
CA LEU A 169 1.21 16.68 -2.27
C LEU A 169 -0.02 17.09 -3.08
N GLY A 170 0.05 16.90 -4.40
CA GLY A 170 -1.15 16.91 -5.26
C GLY A 170 -2.03 15.71 -4.96
N ALA A 171 -3.31 15.97 -4.70
CA ALA A 171 -4.32 14.96 -4.39
C ALA A 171 -5.67 15.36 -4.96
N THR A 172 -6.62 14.42 -4.94
CA THR A 172 -8.03 14.71 -5.19
C THR A 172 -8.76 14.87 -3.86
N HIS A 173 -9.63 15.86 -3.75
CA HIS A 173 -10.62 15.96 -2.68
C HIS A 173 -12.00 15.60 -3.23
N PHE A 174 -12.66 14.65 -2.59
CA PHE A 174 -14.03 14.25 -2.91
C PHE A 174 -14.95 14.71 -1.78
N GLU A 175 -16.07 15.34 -2.13
CA GLU A 175 -17.06 15.80 -1.17
C GLU A 175 -18.49 15.49 -1.64
N VAL A 176 -19.34 15.13 -0.68
CA VAL A 176 -20.79 15.02 -0.87
C VAL A 176 -21.44 16.29 -0.33
N VAL A 177 -21.79 17.21 -1.23
CA VAL A 177 -22.45 18.46 -0.87
C VAL A 177 -23.93 18.21 -0.64
N VAL A 178 -24.34 18.14 0.62
CA VAL A 178 -25.74 17.93 1.01
C VAL A 178 -26.51 19.25 0.89
N LYS A 179 -27.55 19.27 0.03
CA LYS A 179 -28.35 20.47 -0.29
C LYS A 179 -29.59 20.64 0.60
N SER A 180 -30.00 19.59 1.30
CA SER A 180 -31.17 19.58 2.17
C SER A 180 -30.98 18.60 3.33
N ALA A 181 -31.66 18.84 4.45
CA ALA A 181 -31.63 17.93 5.59
C ALA A 181 -31.99 16.50 5.16
N GLN A 182 -31.15 15.54 5.52
CA GLN A 182 -31.32 14.14 5.17
C GLN A 182 -31.82 13.36 6.38
N PRO A 183 -32.77 12.42 6.21
CA PRO A 183 -33.20 11.58 7.30
C PRO A 183 -32.07 10.62 7.69
N ALA A 184 -31.93 10.38 9.00
CA ALA A 184 -31.20 9.21 9.48
C ALA A 184 -31.93 7.94 9.04
N ARG A 185 -31.17 6.92 8.66
CA ARG A 185 -31.70 5.62 8.21
C ARG A 185 -31.24 4.51 9.14
N SER A 186 -32.14 3.58 9.43
CA SER A 186 -31.81 2.31 10.09
C SER A 186 -31.05 1.38 9.15
N TYR A 187 -30.37 0.38 9.73
CA TYR A 187 -29.72 -0.66 8.94
C TYR A 187 -30.72 -1.41 8.02
N ALA A 188 -31.94 -1.67 8.50
CA ALA A 188 -33.00 -2.30 7.71
C ALA A 188 -33.36 -1.45 6.47
N GLN A 189 -33.57 -0.15 6.65
CA GLN A 189 -33.88 0.76 5.55
C GLN A 189 -32.75 0.86 4.52
N ILE A 190 -31.48 0.87 4.97
CA ILE A 190 -30.33 0.86 4.05
C ILE A 190 -30.27 -0.47 3.28
N THR A 191 -30.51 -1.59 3.95
CA THR A 191 -30.54 -2.91 3.30
C THR A 191 -31.63 -2.99 2.23
N GLU A 192 -32.84 -2.52 2.54
CA GLU A 192 -33.95 -2.44 1.58
C GLU A 192 -33.62 -1.52 0.40
N LEU A 193 -33.02 -0.36 0.66
CA LEU A 193 -32.59 0.59 -0.36
C LEU A 193 -31.56 -0.02 -1.32
N LEU A 194 -30.57 -0.75 -0.79
CA LEU A 194 -29.55 -1.43 -1.60
C LEU A 194 -30.17 -2.58 -2.38
N GLU A 195 -31.08 -3.34 -1.77
CA GLU A 195 -31.72 -4.49 -2.44
C GLU A 195 -32.58 -4.05 -3.62
N ALA A 196 -33.38 -2.98 -3.45
CA ALA A 196 -34.23 -2.42 -4.48
C ALA A 196 -33.47 -1.67 -5.61
N SER A 197 -32.18 -1.37 -5.42
CA SER A 197 -31.38 -0.61 -6.39
C SER A 197 -30.97 -1.42 -7.62
N GLU A 198 -30.69 -0.72 -8.72
CA GLU A 198 -30.12 -1.29 -9.95
C GLU A 198 -28.59 -1.39 -9.93
N LEU A 199 -27.98 -1.36 -8.73
CA LEU A 199 -26.54 -1.53 -8.57
C LEU A 199 -26.08 -2.89 -9.13
N ALA A 200 -24.91 -2.88 -9.77
CA ALA A 200 -24.26 -4.12 -10.22
C ALA A 200 -24.10 -5.09 -9.03
N PRO A 201 -24.38 -6.41 -9.21
CA PRO A 201 -24.39 -7.35 -8.09
C PRO A 201 -23.13 -7.35 -7.21
N PRO A 202 -21.89 -7.25 -7.76
CA PRO A 202 -20.70 -7.16 -6.93
C PRO A 202 -20.62 -5.89 -6.07
N VAL A 203 -21.07 -4.74 -6.61
CA VAL A 203 -21.12 -3.46 -5.90
C VAL A 203 -22.14 -3.54 -4.76
N LYS A 204 -23.34 -4.05 -5.06
CA LYS A 204 -24.41 -4.27 -4.07
C LYS A 204 -23.93 -5.18 -2.94
N ALA A 205 -23.32 -6.32 -3.27
CA ALA A 205 -22.82 -7.28 -2.29
C ALA A 205 -21.70 -6.70 -1.40
N ARG A 206 -20.79 -5.91 -1.96
CA ARG A 206 -19.71 -5.24 -1.20
C ARG A 206 -20.27 -4.17 -0.27
N ALA A 207 -21.19 -3.33 -0.75
CA ALA A 207 -21.84 -2.30 0.05
C ALA A 207 -22.67 -2.91 1.20
N GLN A 208 -23.49 -3.94 0.92
CA GLN A 208 -24.24 -4.67 1.94
C GLN A 208 -23.32 -5.29 3.01
N ARG A 209 -22.17 -5.84 2.60
CA ARG A 209 -21.17 -6.36 3.54
C ARG A 209 -20.59 -5.26 4.43
N ALA A 210 -20.20 -4.11 3.87
CA ALA A 210 -19.68 -2.98 4.64
C ALA A 210 -20.71 -2.45 5.64
N PHE A 211 -21.96 -2.25 5.21
CA PHE A 211 -23.04 -1.83 6.11
C PHE A 211 -23.36 -2.86 7.18
N ARG A 212 -23.30 -4.16 6.88
CA ARG A 212 -23.47 -5.21 7.89
C ARG A 212 -22.38 -5.14 8.94
N ILE A 213 -21.11 -4.98 8.54
CA ILE A 213 -19.98 -4.84 9.46
C ILE A 213 -20.17 -3.62 10.37
N LEU A 214 -20.62 -2.49 9.82
CA LEU A 214 -20.96 -1.30 10.62
C LEU A 214 -22.13 -1.57 11.57
N ALA A 215 -23.20 -2.21 11.09
CA ALA A 215 -24.35 -2.50 11.91
C ALA A 215 -24.00 -3.46 13.07
N GLU A 216 -23.17 -4.48 12.82
CA GLU A 216 -22.65 -5.36 13.86
C GLU A 216 -21.80 -4.61 14.88
N ALA A 217 -20.98 -3.64 14.42
CA ALA A 217 -20.16 -2.81 15.28
C ALA A 217 -21.00 -1.84 16.15
N GLU A 218 -22.00 -1.19 15.57
CA GLU A 218 -22.93 -0.32 16.29
C GLU A 218 -23.81 -1.12 17.26
N ALA A 219 -24.33 -2.26 16.84
CA ALA A 219 -25.10 -3.17 17.70
C ALA A 219 -24.29 -3.57 18.94
N ALA A 220 -22.99 -3.86 18.77
CA ALA A 220 -22.10 -4.16 19.88
C ALA A 220 -21.86 -2.95 20.80
N ALA A 221 -21.65 -1.76 20.23
CA ALA A 221 -21.45 -0.52 20.98
C ALA A 221 -22.69 -0.13 21.80
N HIS A 222 -23.88 -0.31 21.23
CA HIS A 222 -25.17 0.04 21.82
C HIS A 222 -25.85 -1.10 22.59
N ARG A 223 -25.31 -2.33 22.51
CA ARG A 223 -25.88 -3.55 23.11
C ARG A 223 -27.32 -3.84 22.67
N VAL A 224 -27.59 -3.67 21.39
CA VAL A 224 -28.88 -3.95 20.75
C VAL A 224 -28.73 -5.06 19.72
N ALA A 225 -29.84 -5.61 19.22
CA ALA A 225 -29.78 -6.53 18.08
C ALA A 225 -29.42 -5.75 16.80
N VAL A 226 -28.74 -6.41 15.85
CA VAL A 226 -28.36 -5.79 14.56
C VAL A 226 -29.58 -5.26 13.80
N ALA A 227 -30.73 -5.92 13.92
CA ALA A 227 -31.98 -5.49 13.31
C ALA A 227 -32.52 -4.16 13.88
N ASP A 228 -32.15 -3.81 15.11
CA ASP A 228 -32.63 -2.61 15.82
C ASP A 228 -31.64 -1.43 15.69
N VAL A 229 -30.61 -1.55 14.86
CA VAL A 229 -29.59 -0.51 14.70
C VAL A 229 -30.15 0.66 13.91
N HIS A 230 -30.15 1.83 14.55
CA HIS A 230 -30.37 3.13 13.94
C HIS A 230 -29.05 3.87 13.82
N PHE A 231 -28.61 4.13 12.58
CA PHE A 231 -27.39 4.89 12.37
C PHE A 231 -27.66 6.38 12.56
N HIS A 232 -27.02 6.98 13.56
CA HIS A 232 -27.16 8.40 13.86
C HIS A 232 -26.29 9.27 12.93
N GLU A 233 -25.08 8.81 12.61
CA GLU A 233 -24.14 9.51 11.71
C GLU A 233 -23.93 8.77 10.39
N VAL A 234 -23.87 7.44 10.46
CA VAL A 234 -23.53 6.55 9.33
C VAL A 234 -24.73 6.30 8.38
N GLY A 235 -25.94 6.72 8.77
CA GLY A 235 -27.17 6.53 7.98
C GLY A 235 -27.50 7.68 7.05
N ALA A 236 -26.69 8.73 7.10
CA ALA A 236 -26.81 9.91 6.26
C ALA A 236 -26.32 9.62 4.83
N VAL A 237 -26.67 10.54 3.93
CA VAL A 237 -26.45 10.36 2.48
C VAL A 237 -24.96 10.27 2.13
N ASP A 238 -24.11 10.98 2.85
CA ASP A 238 -22.66 10.99 2.72
C ASP A 238 -22.06 9.60 2.93
N SER A 239 -22.41 8.92 4.03
CA SER A 239 -21.92 7.57 4.33
C SER A 239 -22.41 6.52 3.32
N ILE A 240 -23.63 6.69 2.79
CA ILE A 240 -24.16 5.82 1.72
C ILE A 240 -23.41 6.04 0.42
N VAL A 241 -23.19 7.30 0.03
CA VAL A 241 -22.38 7.66 -1.13
C VAL A 241 -20.97 7.11 -1.00
N ASP A 242 -20.35 7.27 0.16
CA ASP A 242 -18.99 6.80 0.45
C ASP A 242 -18.87 5.29 0.24
N ILE A 243 -19.74 4.51 0.88
CA ILE A 243 -19.68 3.05 0.82
C ILE A 243 -20.00 2.53 -0.57
N VAL A 244 -21.06 3.04 -1.20
CA VAL A 244 -21.50 2.60 -2.53
C VAL A 244 -20.53 3.07 -3.61
N GLY A 245 -20.08 4.32 -3.52
CA GLY A 245 -19.12 4.92 -4.43
C GLY A 245 -17.76 4.23 -4.38
N ALA A 246 -17.20 4.01 -3.19
CA ALA A 246 -15.95 3.25 -3.05
C ALA A 246 -16.14 1.81 -3.55
N SER A 247 -17.28 1.18 -3.24
CA SER A 247 -17.59 -0.17 -3.73
C SER A 247 -17.64 -0.23 -5.26
N ALA A 248 -18.17 0.80 -5.93
CA ALA A 248 -18.18 0.90 -7.38
C ALA A 248 -16.79 1.12 -7.95
N CYS A 249 -15.95 1.95 -7.32
CA CYS A 249 -14.56 2.15 -7.74
C CYS A 249 -13.73 0.86 -7.64
N PHE A 250 -13.86 0.11 -6.54
CA PHE A 250 -13.19 -1.19 -6.39
C PHE A 250 -13.63 -2.19 -7.46
N GLU A 251 -14.93 -2.23 -7.78
CA GLU A 251 -15.44 -3.10 -8.84
C GLU A 251 -14.93 -2.70 -10.21
N HIS A 252 -14.99 -1.41 -10.53
CA HIS A 252 -14.50 -0.88 -11.79
C HIS A 252 -13.02 -1.18 -11.98
N LEU A 253 -12.20 -1.08 -10.93
CA LEU A 253 -10.79 -1.42 -11.00
C LEU A 253 -10.58 -2.94 -11.14
N GLY A 254 -11.26 -3.75 -10.33
CA GLY A 254 -11.19 -5.21 -10.36
C GLY A 254 -9.87 -5.81 -9.83
N ALA A 255 -9.09 -5.04 -9.06
CA ALA A 255 -7.86 -5.50 -8.42
C ALA A 255 -8.12 -6.21 -7.09
N GLU A 256 -7.21 -7.11 -6.69
CA GLU A 256 -7.18 -7.58 -5.29
C GLU A 256 -6.75 -6.43 -4.39
N VAL A 257 -7.45 -6.17 -3.29
CA VAL A 257 -7.19 -5.01 -2.44
C VAL A 257 -6.45 -5.43 -1.18
N TRP A 258 -5.28 -4.86 -0.92
CA TRP A 258 -4.52 -5.03 0.33
C TRP A 258 -4.48 -3.70 1.08
N VAL A 259 -4.33 -3.77 2.40
CA VAL A 259 -4.21 -2.58 3.25
C VAL A 259 -3.03 -2.72 4.21
N THR A 260 -2.22 -1.67 4.32
CA THR A 260 -1.13 -1.58 5.32
C THR A 260 -1.70 -1.44 6.74
N PRO A 261 -0.89 -1.55 7.80
CA PRO A 261 -1.40 -1.35 9.16
C PRO A 261 -2.10 0.00 9.34
N LEU A 262 -3.27 -0.04 9.96
CA LEU A 262 -4.16 1.11 10.10
C LEU A 262 -3.73 1.98 11.30
N PRO A 263 -3.44 3.29 11.10
CA PRO A 263 -3.01 4.16 12.18
C PRO A 263 -4.20 4.59 13.04
N LEU A 264 -4.18 4.22 14.31
CA LEU A 264 -5.18 4.60 15.28
C LEU A 264 -4.74 5.87 15.99
N GLY A 265 -5.60 6.89 15.97
CA GLY A 265 -5.40 8.12 16.74
C GLY A 265 -5.83 7.99 18.20
N ARG A 266 -5.53 9.03 18.98
CA ARG A 266 -5.86 9.13 20.41
C ARG A 266 -6.76 10.35 20.69
N GLY A 267 -7.21 10.48 21.94
CA GLY A 267 -8.00 11.62 22.40
C GLY A 267 -9.50 11.35 22.32
N PHE A 268 -10.28 12.33 21.90
CA PHE A 268 -11.73 12.24 21.83
C PHE A 268 -12.28 12.87 20.56
N VAL A 269 -13.38 12.32 20.04
CA VAL A 269 -14.16 12.91 18.95
C VAL A 269 -15.53 13.34 19.47
N ARG A 270 -16.05 14.45 18.94
CA ARG A 270 -17.43 14.90 19.20
C ARG A 270 -18.31 14.36 18.08
N CYS A 271 -19.35 13.65 18.47
CA CYS A 271 -20.33 13.01 17.60
C CYS A 271 -21.73 13.20 18.19
N GLN A 272 -22.78 12.70 17.53
CA GLN A 272 -24.15 12.69 18.04
C GLN A 272 -24.30 11.90 19.35
N HIS A 273 -23.34 11.02 19.66
CA HIS A 273 -23.23 10.31 20.95
C HIS A 273 -22.46 11.11 22.02
N GLY A 274 -22.22 12.40 21.77
CA GLY A 274 -21.41 13.25 22.63
C GLY A 274 -19.92 13.08 22.37
N ARG A 275 -19.13 13.13 23.44
CA ARG A 275 -17.67 13.06 23.34
C ARG A 275 -17.20 11.63 23.65
N ILE A 276 -16.73 10.91 22.64
CA ILE A 276 -16.31 9.51 22.76
C ILE A 276 -14.78 9.40 22.65
N PRO A 277 -14.14 8.45 23.37
CA PRO A 277 -12.71 8.25 23.28
C PRO A 277 -12.34 7.65 21.92
N LEU A 278 -11.16 8.03 21.43
CA LEU A 278 -10.54 7.44 20.27
C LEU A 278 -9.59 6.31 20.69
N PRO A 279 -9.53 5.21 19.92
CA PRO A 279 -10.28 4.97 18.67
C PRO A 279 -11.76 4.70 18.94
N ALA A 280 -12.64 5.15 18.03
CA ALA A 280 -14.08 5.02 18.23
C ALA A 280 -14.50 3.53 18.39
N PRO A 281 -15.47 3.20 19.27
CA PRO A 281 -15.86 1.81 19.54
C PRO A 281 -16.28 1.01 18.29
N ALA A 282 -17.03 1.65 17.39
CA ALA A 282 -17.46 1.05 16.13
C ALA A 282 -16.25 0.76 15.22
N THR A 283 -15.31 1.70 15.09
CA THR A 283 -14.05 1.54 14.35
C THR A 283 -13.27 0.33 14.87
N LEU A 284 -13.03 0.22 16.17
CA LEU A 284 -12.31 -0.92 16.75
C LEU A 284 -12.98 -2.26 16.45
N THR A 285 -14.31 -2.29 16.49
CA THR A 285 -15.07 -3.51 16.22
C THR A 285 -15.00 -3.91 14.75
N CYS A 286 -15.07 -2.96 13.83
CA CYS A 286 -14.89 -3.20 12.39
C CYS A 286 -13.51 -3.76 12.06
N LEU A 287 -12.47 -3.34 12.78
CA LEU A 287 -11.07 -3.71 12.51
C LEU A 287 -10.61 -5.03 13.14
N ARG A 288 -11.51 -5.85 13.69
CA ARG A 288 -11.13 -7.17 14.22
C ARG A 288 -10.47 -8.02 13.13
N GLY A 289 -9.22 -8.42 13.36
CA GLY A 289 -8.42 -9.19 12.40
C GLY A 289 -7.47 -8.36 11.53
N PHE A 290 -7.52 -7.02 11.62
CA PHE A 290 -6.59 -6.13 10.93
C PHE A 290 -5.40 -5.76 11.82
N HIS A 291 -4.30 -5.36 11.18
CA HIS A 291 -3.14 -4.81 11.87
C HIS A 291 -3.33 -3.32 12.12
N THR A 292 -3.05 -2.88 13.34
CA THR A 292 -3.19 -1.49 13.76
C THR A 292 -1.91 -1.00 14.40
N VAL A 293 -1.63 0.29 14.27
CA VAL A 293 -0.48 0.95 14.90
C VAL A 293 -0.94 2.21 15.62
N ASP A 294 -0.28 2.57 16.73
CA ASP A 294 -0.51 3.89 17.34
C ASP A 294 0.09 4.96 16.43
N ALA A 295 -0.76 5.90 16.00
CA ALA A 295 -0.35 6.99 15.13
C ALA A 295 0.36 8.13 15.86
N GLY A 296 0.26 8.18 17.20
CA GLY A 296 0.80 9.27 18.01
C GLY A 296 0.09 10.62 17.80
N ILE A 297 -1.05 10.64 17.11
CA ILE A 297 -1.81 11.84 16.74
C ILE A 297 -3.12 11.90 17.52
N GLU A 298 -3.44 13.07 18.08
CA GLU A 298 -4.78 13.35 18.59
C GLU A 298 -5.75 13.57 17.41
N GLY A 299 -6.86 12.84 17.36
CA GLY A 299 -7.86 12.94 16.29
C GLY A 299 -8.18 11.61 15.61
N GLU A 300 -9.35 11.54 14.98
CA GLU A 300 -9.78 10.33 14.28
C GLU A 300 -9.11 10.26 12.91
N LEU A 301 -8.28 9.25 12.70
CA LEU A 301 -7.61 8.99 11.42
C LEU A 301 -8.30 7.89 10.61
N VAL A 302 -8.88 6.92 11.29
CA VAL A 302 -9.66 5.85 10.67
C VAL A 302 -11.10 6.02 11.12
N THR A 303 -11.95 6.46 10.20
CA THR A 303 -13.38 6.64 10.49
C THR A 303 -14.10 5.28 10.50
N PRO A 304 -15.27 5.15 11.15
CA PRO A 304 -16.05 3.92 11.11
C PRO A 304 -16.31 3.45 9.67
N THR A 305 -16.70 4.37 8.79
CA THR A 305 -16.94 4.09 7.35
C THR A 305 -15.68 3.59 6.65
N GLY A 306 -14.53 4.22 6.88
CA GLY A 306 -13.24 3.78 6.35
C GLY A 306 -12.88 2.37 6.82
N ALA A 307 -13.03 2.10 8.12
CA ALA A 307 -12.78 0.78 8.72
C ALA A 307 -13.68 -0.31 8.15
N ALA A 308 -14.96 -0.04 7.94
CA ALA A 308 -15.89 -0.99 7.38
C ALA A 308 -15.64 -1.29 5.90
N LEU A 309 -15.23 -0.27 5.13
CA LEU A 309 -14.84 -0.44 3.73
C LEU A 309 -13.64 -1.38 3.58
N VAL A 310 -12.60 -1.19 4.38
CA VAL A 310 -11.43 -2.10 4.36
C VAL A 310 -11.80 -3.48 4.89
N ALA A 311 -12.60 -3.58 5.96
CA ALA A 311 -13.05 -4.87 6.48
C ALA A 311 -13.90 -5.66 5.47
N ALA A 312 -14.67 -4.96 4.62
CA ALA A 312 -15.47 -5.58 3.58
C ALA A 312 -14.67 -5.99 2.33
N THR A 313 -13.53 -5.35 2.07
CA THR A 313 -12.89 -5.36 0.75
C THR A 313 -11.44 -5.83 0.76
N ALA A 314 -10.68 -5.46 1.77
CA ALA A 314 -9.23 -5.55 1.75
C ALA A 314 -8.68 -6.71 2.60
N ARG A 315 -7.55 -7.26 2.17
CA ARG A 315 -6.75 -8.19 2.96
C ARG A 315 -5.69 -7.42 3.77
N PRO A 316 -5.55 -7.64 5.09
CA PRO A 316 -4.51 -6.99 5.88
C PRO A 316 -3.13 -7.53 5.51
N VAL A 317 -2.15 -6.64 5.44
CA VAL A 317 -0.72 -6.98 5.34
C VAL A 317 0.11 -6.25 6.39
N ARG A 318 1.26 -6.82 6.74
CA ARG A 318 2.14 -6.27 7.78
C ARG A 318 3.06 -5.16 7.28
N GLY A 319 3.27 -5.08 5.98
CA GLY A 319 4.20 -4.13 5.37
C GLY A 319 3.95 -4.01 3.87
N TRP A 320 4.79 -3.22 3.22
CA TRP A 320 4.69 -2.98 1.79
C TRP A 320 4.92 -4.27 1.00
N PRO A 321 4.01 -4.64 0.08
CA PRO A 321 4.17 -5.83 -0.74
C PRO A 321 5.24 -5.64 -1.82
N GLY A 322 5.94 -6.72 -2.17
CA GLY A 322 6.80 -6.75 -3.35
C GLY A 322 5.97 -6.68 -4.64
N GLY A 323 6.46 -5.95 -5.64
CA GLY A 323 5.79 -5.75 -6.93
C GLY A 323 6.26 -4.47 -7.61
N THR A 324 5.82 -4.26 -8.85
CA THR A 324 6.15 -3.05 -9.63
C THR A 324 5.01 -2.05 -9.53
N PRO A 325 5.21 -0.85 -8.96
CA PRO A 325 4.18 0.19 -8.95
C PRO A 325 3.88 0.66 -10.37
N LEU A 326 2.60 0.58 -10.76
CA LEU A 326 2.12 1.01 -12.07
C LEU A 326 1.52 2.41 -12.02
N ARG A 327 0.73 2.69 -10.98
CA ARG A 327 0.07 3.99 -10.74
C ARG A 327 -0.12 4.22 -9.25
N SER A 328 -0.18 5.48 -8.86
CA SER A 328 -0.58 5.90 -7.51
C SER A 328 -1.65 6.99 -7.58
N GLY A 329 -2.56 6.98 -6.62
CA GLY A 329 -3.60 8.00 -6.45
C GLY A 329 -3.64 8.47 -5.00
N TRP A 330 -3.99 9.73 -4.79
CA TRP A 330 -4.04 10.35 -3.47
C TRP A 330 -5.43 10.94 -3.18
N GLY A 331 -6.01 10.54 -2.06
CA GLY A 331 -7.29 11.04 -1.57
C GLY A 331 -7.11 11.92 -0.35
N ALA A 332 -7.43 13.21 -0.49
CA ALA A 332 -7.26 14.22 0.54
C ALA A 332 -8.34 14.13 1.62
N GLY A 333 -7.91 14.05 2.89
CA GLY A 333 -8.77 14.28 4.05
C GLY A 333 -8.91 15.77 4.35
N THR A 334 -9.89 16.13 5.18
CA THR A 334 -10.23 17.53 5.50
C THR A 334 -9.47 18.10 6.69
N ARG A 335 -8.89 17.23 7.53
CA ARG A 335 -8.17 17.63 8.74
C ARG A 335 -6.72 17.97 8.44
N GLU A 336 -6.19 19.02 9.04
CA GLU A 336 -4.75 19.30 9.03
C GLU A 336 -4.06 18.44 10.09
N LEU A 337 -2.98 17.77 9.69
CA LEU A 337 -2.10 17.01 10.57
C LEU A 337 -0.75 17.72 10.63
N THR A 338 -0.17 17.80 11.83
CA THR A 338 1.02 18.63 12.08
C THR A 338 2.33 17.99 11.60
N ASP A 339 2.34 16.67 11.38
CA ASP A 339 3.54 15.87 11.12
C ASP A 339 3.59 15.27 9.71
N ARG A 340 2.46 15.24 8.99
CA ARG A 340 2.37 14.68 7.63
C ARG A 340 1.13 15.16 6.87
N PRO A 341 1.08 15.03 5.54
CA PRO A 341 -0.13 15.28 4.77
C PRO A 341 -1.28 14.34 5.16
N ASN A 342 -2.49 14.88 5.34
CA ASN A 342 -3.69 14.07 5.53
C ASN A 342 -4.22 13.52 4.19
N ALA A 343 -3.59 12.48 3.69
CA ALA A 343 -3.99 11.85 2.44
C ALA A 343 -3.87 10.33 2.50
N LEU A 344 -4.85 9.63 1.93
CA LEU A 344 -4.79 8.20 1.66
C LEU A 344 -4.05 7.98 0.34
N ARG A 345 -3.07 7.07 0.33
CA ARG A 345 -2.40 6.65 -0.90
C ARG A 345 -2.96 5.32 -1.39
N ALA A 346 -3.42 5.29 -2.63
CA ALA A 346 -3.73 4.07 -3.37
C ALA A 346 -2.58 3.78 -4.35
N VAL A 347 -2.08 2.55 -4.41
CA VAL A 347 -1.03 2.14 -5.36
C VAL A 347 -1.46 0.89 -6.11
N LEU A 348 -1.59 0.99 -7.43
CA LEU A 348 -1.78 -0.17 -8.29
C LEU A 348 -0.42 -0.80 -8.62
N LEU A 349 -0.28 -2.07 -8.32
CA LEU A 349 0.96 -2.84 -8.41
C LEU A 349 0.77 -4.03 -9.35
N GLU A 350 1.73 -4.24 -10.24
CA GLU A 350 1.92 -5.54 -10.87
C GLU A 350 2.58 -6.48 -9.86
N ARG A 351 1.98 -7.65 -9.64
CA ARG A 351 2.57 -8.64 -8.75
C ARG A 351 3.87 -9.14 -9.35
N ALA A 352 4.86 -9.41 -8.50
CA ALA A 352 6.02 -10.18 -8.91
C ALA A 352 5.57 -11.63 -9.20
N GLU A 353 5.16 -11.91 -10.43
CA GLU A 353 4.67 -13.23 -10.86
C GLU A 353 5.73 -14.34 -10.69
N ALA A 354 7.02 -13.99 -10.70
CA ALA A 354 8.11 -14.95 -10.68
C ALA A 354 8.57 -15.40 -9.28
N GLU A 355 8.33 -14.63 -8.21
CA GLU A 355 8.86 -14.99 -6.88
C GLU A 355 7.94 -15.93 -6.12
N ALA A 356 6.62 -15.80 -6.22
CA ALA A 356 5.69 -16.56 -5.39
C ALA A 356 5.56 -18.04 -5.79
N GLU A 357 5.67 -18.37 -7.08
CA GLU A 357 5.53 -19.74 -7.56
C GLU A 357 6.78 -20.60 -7.28
N HIS A 358 7.94 -19.93 -7.24
CA HIS A 358 9.26 -20.49 -6.98
C HIS A 358 9.76 -20.27 -5.55
N ALA A 359 9.02 -19.50 -4.74
CA ALA A 359 9.34 -19.32 -3.33
C ALA A 359 9.17 -20.64 -2.58
N VAL A 360 10.23 -20.99 -1.85
CA VAL A 360 10.26 -22.11 -0.93
C VAL A 360 10.85 -21.66 0.38
N GLU A 361 10.49 -22.35 1.45
CA GLU A 361 11.09 -22.18 2.75
C GLU A 361 11.90 -23.42 3.11
N LEU A 362 13.17 -23.19 3.46
CA LEU A 362 14.02 -24.18 4.08
C LEU A 362 13.79 -24.14 5.59
N ILE A 363 13.30 -25.26 6.12
CA ILE A 363 13.00 -25.47 7.53
C ILE A 363 13.98 -26.51 8.04
N GLU A 364 14.74 -26.19 9.08
CA GLU A 364 15.76 -27.10 9.60
C GLU A 364 15.89 -27.05 11.13
N ALA A 365 16.29 -28.17 11.72
CA ALA A 365 16.70 -28.26 13.12
C ALA A 365 17.90 -29.17 13.30
N ASN A 366 18.70 -28.87 14.33
CA ASN A 366 19.79 -29.75 14.74
C ASN A 366 19.31 -30.60 15.92
N VAL A 367 19.64 -31.88 15.90
CA VAL A 367 19.13 -32.88 16.85
C VAL A 367 20.26 -33.85 17.20
N ASP A 368 20.64 -33.96 18.47
CA ASP A 368 21.75 -34.83 18.95
C ASP A 368 21.31 -35.99 19.86
N ASP A 369 20.01 -36.15 20.08
CA ASP A 369 19.41 -37.10 21.03
C ASP A 369 18.28 -37.96 20.41
N LEU A 370 18.24 -38.08 19.08
CA LEU A 370 17.33 -38.99 18.36
C LEU A 370 18.03 -40.26 17.87
N THR A 371 17.27 -41.35 17.76
CA THR A 371 17.70 -42.60 17.10
C THR A 371 17.42 -42.56 15.60
N GLY A 372 18.12 -43.40 14.82
CA GLY A 372 18.02 -43.39 13.36
C GLY A 372 16.62 -43.72 12.86
N GLU A 373 15.92 -44.60 13.60
CA GLU A 373 14.52 -44.98 13.35
C GLU A 373 13.59 -43.78 13.50
N LEU A 374 13.76 -42.98 14.56
CA LEU A 374 12.95 -41.78 14.78
C LEU A 374 13.25 -40.69 13.74
N ALA A 375 14.51 -40.56 13.32
CA ALA A 375 14.89 -39.68 12.23
C ALA A 375 14.20 -40.08 10.92
N GLY A 376 14.23 -41.37 10.57
CA GLY A 376 13.56 -41.91 9.39
C GLY A 376 12.05 -41.67 9.44
N HIS A 377 11.42 -41.89 10.60
CA HIS A 377 10.01 -41.60 10.80
C HIS A 377 9.69 -40.11 10.60
N ALA A 378 10.49 -39.22 11.21
CA ALA A 378 10.31 -37.78 11.06
C ALA A 378 10.36 -37.36 9.57
N LEU A 379 11.27 -37.95 8.78
CA LEU A 379 11.36 -37.69 7.33
C LEU A 379 10.04 -37.96 6.60
N GLU A 380 9.43 -39.12 6.86
CA GLU A 380 8.15 -39.50 6.25
C GLU A 380 7.02 -38.56 6.67
N GLN A 381 6.99 -38.18 7.96
CA GLN A 381 5.99 -37.25 8.47
C GLN A 381 6.13 -35.83 7.89
N LEU A 382 7.35 -35.38 7.60
CA LEU A 382 7.58 -34.09 6.92
C LEU A 382 7.02 -34.12 5.49
N LEU A 383 7.26 -35.21 4.75
CA LEU A 383 6.69 -35.40 3.41
C LEU A 383 5.16 -35.47 3.46
N ALA A 384 4.58 -36.22 4.41
CA ALA A 384 3.13 -36.27 4.63
C ALA A 384 2.54 -34.90 5.05
N ALA A 385 3.31 -34.09 5.77
CA ALA A 385 2.96 -32.72 6.10
C ALA A 385 3.01 -31.76 4.89
N GLY A 386 3.41 -32.23 3.70
CA GLY A 386 3.40 -31.46 2.46
C GLY A 386 4.74 -30.78 2.15
N ALA A 387 5.84 -31.25 2.74
CA ALA A 387 7.17 -30.87 2.28
C ALA A 387 7.36 -31.30 0.81
N LEU A 388 7.95 -30.41 0.01
CA LEU A 388 8.36 -30.68 -1.37
C LEU A 388 9.54 -31.67 -1.42
N ASP A 389 10.40 -31.61 -0.40
CA ASP A 389 11.53 -32.51 -0.19
C ASP A 389 11.92 -32.49 1.30
N ALA A 390 12.53 -33.56 1.78
CA ALA A 390 13.06 -33.65 3.13
C ALA A 390 14.31 -34.53 3.16
N TRP A 391 15.29 -34.20 4.02
CA TRP A 391 16.54 -34.94 4.13
C TRP A 391 17.17 -34.83 5.52
N ILE A 392 18.19 -35.65 5.76
CA ILE A 392 18.95 -35.72 7.01
C ILE A 392 20.43 -35.64 6.68
N THR A 393 21.15 -34.72 7.34
CA THR A 393 22.60 -34.55 7.22
C THR A 393 23.28 -34.87 8.55
N ALA A 394 24.25 -35.79 8.54
CA ALA A 394 25.04 -36.10 9.74
C ALA A 394 26.00 -34.94 10.10
N VAL A 395 26.03 -34.57 11.37
CA VAL A 395 26.87 -33.49 11.91
C VAL A 395 27.43 -33.85 13.29
N THR A 396 28.53 -33.22 13.66
CA THR A 396 29.06 -33.24 15.04
C THR A 396 28.70 -31.93 15.72
N MET A 397 28.04 -32.01 16.87
CA MET A 397 27.57 -30.87 17.66
C MET A 397 28.46 -30.62 18.88
N LYS A 398 28.14 -29.58 19.67
CA LYS A 398 28.86 -29.24 20.90
C LYS A 398 29.00 -30.46 21.83
N LYS A 399 30.05 -30.49 22.64
CA LYS A 399 30.41 -31.64 23.49
C LYS A 399 30.74 -32.92 22.70
N GLY A 400 31.11 -32.78 21.42
CA GLY A 400 31.51 -33.90 20.57
C GLY A 400 30.38 -34.87 20.22
N ARG A 401 29.12 -34.43 20.34
CA ARG A 401 27.96 -35.30 20.16
C ARG A 401 27.66 -35.49 18.67
N PRO A 402 27.58 -36.73 18.17
CA PRO A 402 27.02 -36.97 16.85
C PRO A 402 25.53 -36.62 16.85
N GLY A 403 25.07 -36.00 15.77
CA GLY A 403 23.68 -35.60 15.61
C GLY A 403 23.33 -35.40 14.14
N TRP A 404 22.15 -34.84 13.90
CA TRP A 404 21.62 -34.60 12.57
C TRP A 404 21.12 -33.19 12.39
N VAL A 405 21.24 -32.70 11.16
CA VAL A 405 20.39 -31.64 10.65
C VAL A 405 19.25 -32.31 9.90
N ILE A 406 18.05 -32.21 10.43
CA ILE A 406 16.83 -32.64 9.74
C ILE A 406 16.28 -31.40 9.04
N ALA A 407 16.07 -31.48 7.73
CA ALA A 407 15.67 -30.36 6.91
C ALA A 407 14.52 -30.73 5.96
N ALA A 408 13.68 -29.75 5.67
CA ALA A 408 12.59 -29.86 4.72
C ALA A 408 12.47 -28.57 3.89
N LEU A 409 12.11 -28.73 2.61
CA LEU A 409 11.69 -27.63 1.75
C LEU A 409 10.17 -27.65 1.66
N ALA A 410 9.53 -26.50 1.90
CA ALA A 410 8.07 -26.38 1.82
C ALA A 410 7.68 -25.13 1.03
N ARG A 411 6.47 -25.15 0.44
CA ARG A 411 5.86 -23.90 -0.03
C ARG A 411 5.55 -23.01 1.18
N PRO A 412 5.65 -21.66 1.09
CA PRO A 412 5.37 -20.76 2.21
C PRO A 412 4.02 -21.03 2.90
N ALA A 413 2.97 -21.33 2.13
CA ALA A 413 1.65 -21.65 2.65
C ALA A 413 1.58 -22.93 3.53
N LEU A 414 2.56 -23.83 3.41
CA LEU A 414 2.65 -25.08 4.19
C LEU A 414 3.79 -25.05 5.22
N ALA A 415 4.59 -23.97 5.27
CA ALA A 415 5.80 -23.91 6.08
C ALA A 415 5.51 -24.05 7.58
N ASP A 416 4.42 -23.45 8.08
CA ASP A 416 4.01 -23.60 9.49
C ASP A 416 3.60 -25.05 9.82
N ARG A 417 2.89 -25.71 8.90
CA ARG A 417 2.48 -27.12 9.07
C ARG A 417 3.66 -28.07 9.09
N VAL A 418 4.63 -27.86 8.19
CA VAL A 418 5.88 -28.65 8.15
C VAL A 418 6.76 -28.36 9.37
N SER A 419 6.83 -27.10 9.81
CA SER A 419 7.54 -26.72 11.06
C SER A 419 6.94 -27.41 12.27
N ALA A 420 5.61 -27.43 12.39
CA ALA A 420 4.91 -28.10 13.48
C ALA A 420 5.13 -29.62 13.45
N ALA A 421 5.19 -30.25 12.27
CA ALA A 421 5.54 -31.66 12.14
C ALA A 421 6.98 -31.91 12.60
N LEU A 422 7.95 -31.08 12.18
CA LEU A 422 9.35 -31.26 12.58
C LEU A 422 9.54 -31.16 14.10
N ILE A 423 8.87 -30.22 14.75
CA ILE A 423 8.92 -30.05 16.21
C ILE A 423 8.23 -31.22 16.92
N ARG A 424 7.10 -31.69 16.40
CA ARG A 424 6.33 -32.78 17.04
C ARG A 424 7.05 -34.13 16.95
N GLU A 425 7.66 -34.43 15.80
CA GLU A 425 8.24 -35.75 15.52
C GLU A 425 9.73 -35.84 15.93
N THR A 426 10.30 -34.79 16.51
CA THR A 426 11.69 -34.77 16.99
C THR A 426 11.79 -34.19 18.40
N SER A 427 12.96 -34.26 19.01
CA SER A 427 13.25 -33.67 20.33
C SER A 427 13.57 -32.17 20.25
N THR A 428 13.55 -31.57 19.05
CA THR A 428 13.96 -30.18 18.91
C THR A 428 12.98 -29.24 19.60
N LEU A 429 13.50 -28.18 20.23
CA LEU A 429 12.69 -27.14 20.86
C LEU A 429 12.20 -26.07 19.86
N GLY A 430 12.71 -26.10 18.63
CA GLY A 430 12.32 -25.16 17.60
C GLY A 430 13.07 -25.36 16.29
N VAL A 431 12.61 -24.66 15.25
CA VAL A 431 13.18 -24.74 13.90
C VAL A 431 13.70 -23.39 13.45
N ARG A 432 14.66 -23.42 12.53
CA ARG A 432 15.09 -22.24 11.78
C ARG A 432 14.43 -22.27 10.41
N ARG A 433 14.01 -21.10 9.94
CA ARG A 433 13.39 -20.92 8.62
C ARG A 433 14.18 -19.92 7.80
N ARG A 434 14.36 -20.22 6.52
CA ARG A 434 14.97 -19.31 5.54
C ARG A 434 14.17 -19.35 4.24
N GLY A 435 13.76 -18.18 3.75
CA GLY A 435 13.18 -18.07 2.42
C GLY A 435 14.25 -18.29 1.35
N ALA A 436 13.88 -18.98 0.28
CA ALA A 436 14.70 -19.19 -0.91
C ALA A 436 13.82 -19.19 -2.16
N SER A 437 14.43 -18.99 -3.32
CA SER A 437 13.79 -19.17 -4.62
C SER A 437 14.38 -20.38 -5.33
N ARG A 438 13.57 -21.04 -6.16
CA ARG A 438 13.97 -22.22 -6.93
C ARG A 438 13.80 -21.99 -8.42
N VAL A 439 14.86 -22.16 -9.19
CA VAL A 439 14.75 -22.23 -10.65
C VAL A 439 14.47 -23.67 -11.03
N GLU A 440 13.35 -23.91 -11.71
CA GLU A 440 12.92 -25.24 -12.12
C GLU A 440 12.87 -25.35 -13.65
N ARG A 441 13.18 -26.55 -14.14
CA ARG A 441 12.89 -26.89 -15.53
C ARG A 441 11.39 -27.20 -15.65
N PRO A 442 10.63 -26.51 -16.51
CA PRO A 442 9.27 -26.90 -16.84
C PRO A 442 9.21 -28.38 -17.20
N ARG A 443 8.26 -29.12 -16.62
CA ARG A 443 8.14 -30.55 -16.83
C ARG A 443 6.71 -30.96 -17.06
N ARG A 444 6.51 -31.94 -17.94
CA ARG A 444 5.25 -32.67 -18.09
C ARG A 444 5.46 -34.15 -17.82
N ALA A 445 4.39 -34.82 -17.43
CA ALA A 445 4.36 -36.27 -17.32
C ALA A 445 3.63 -36.82 -18.54
N GLU A 446 4.25 -37.81 -19.20
CA GLU A 446 3.72 -38.53 -20.35
C GLU A 446 3.68 -40.02 -20.03
N ARG A 447 2.95 -40.80 -20.84
CA ARG A 447 3.03 -42.26 -20.83
C ARG A 447 3.53 -42.75 -22.19
N VAL A 448 4.45 -43.70 -22.17
CA VAL A 448 4.94 -44.36 -23.38
C VAL A 448 4.64 -45.84 -23.34
N THR A 449 4.28 -46.38 -24.50
CA THR A 449 4.10 -47.83 -24.67
C THR A 449 5.44 -48.47 -24.97
N THR A 450 5.81 -49.48 -24.19
CA THR A 450 6.93 -50.38 -24.46
C THR A 450 6.39 -51.80 -24.68
N ARG A 451 7.20 -52.72 -25.20
CA ARG A 451 6.83 -54.14 -25.30
C ARG A 451 6.59 -54.80 -23.94
N TYR A 452 7.10 -54.19 -22.86
CA TYR A 452 6.91 -54.65 -21.50
C TYR A 452 5.67 -54.06 -20.82
N GLY A 453 5.04 -53.05 -21.44
CA GLY A 453 3.88 -52.34 -20.90
C GLY A 453 4.05 -50.82 -20.92
N GLU A 454 3.09 -50.11 -20.36
CA GLU A 454 3.15 -48.65 -20.24
C GLU A 454 4.08 -48.19 -19.13
N VAL A 455 4.89 -47.17 -19.44
CA VAL A 455 5.80 -46.53 -18.51
C VAL A 455 5.51 -45.04 -18.45
N GLY A 456 5.31 -44.49 -17.25
CA GLY A 456 5.30 -43.05 -17.05
C GLY A 456 6.67 -42.43 -17.33
N VAL A 457 6.72 -41.26 -17.96
CA VAL A 457 7.95 -40.56 -18.29
C VAL A 457 7.83 -39.09 -17.94
N LYS A 458 8.81 -38.57 -17.19
CA LYS A 458 8.95 -37.13 -16.95
C LYS A 458 9.80 -36.52 -18.05
N ILE A 459 9.23 -35.55 -18.75
CA ILE A 459 9.92 -34.78 -19.80
C ILE A 459 10.10 -33.35 -19.29
N GLY A 460 11.34 -32.97 -19.03
CA GLY A 460 11.73 -31.61 -18.67
C GLY A 460 12.21 -30.83 -19.88
N GLU A 461 11.53 -29.76 -20.23
CA GLU A 461 11.78 -28.89 -21.39
C GLU A 461 11.92 -27.42 -20.97
N GLY A 462 12.27 -26.54 -21.91
CA GLY A 462 12.38 -25.10 -21.67
C GLY A 462 13.75 -24.53 -22.06
N PRO A 463 14.12 -23.33 -21.58
CA PRO A 463 15.29 -22.59 -22.05
C PRO A 463 16.64 -23.16 -21.55
N PHE A 464 16.64 -24.39 -21.02
CA PHE A 464 17.80 -25.05 -20.42
C PHE A 464 18.45 -26.10 -21.35
N GLY A 465 18.28 -25.92 -22.67
CA GLY A 465 18.81 -26.82 -23.71
C GLY A 465 17.91 -28.02 -23.99
N ALA A 466 18.53 -29.14 -24.39
CA ALA A 466 17.82 -30.32 -24.83
C ALA A 466 16.89 -30.90 -23.73
N PRO A 467 15.74 -31.51 -24.13
CA PRO A 467 14.81 -32.13 -23.19
C PRO A 467 15.50 -33.18 -22.31
N GLN A 468 15.23 -33.14 -21.01
CA GLN A 468 15.65 -34.19 -20.07
C GLN A 468 14.49 -35.16 -19.92
N ILE A 469 14.70 -36.40 -20.34
CA ILE A 469 13.70 -37.46 -20.33
C ILE A 469 14.07 -38.48 -19.26
N LYS A 470 13.17 -38.75 -18.33
CA LYS A 470 13.37 -39.73 -17.25
C LYS A 470 12.14 -40.64 -17.11
N PRO A 471 12.25 -41.93 -17.50
CA PRO A 471 11.24 -42.92 -17.17
C PRO A 471 11.05 -43.06 -15.66
N GLU A 472 9.82 -43.29 -15.22
CA GLU A 472 9.50 -43.56 -13.82
C GLU A 472 10.10 -44.90 -13.40
N PHE A 473 11.03 -44.84 -12.45
CA PHE A 473 11.83 -46.00 -12.08
C PHE A 473 10.98 -47.15 -11.51
N GLU A 474 9.94 -46.83 -10.74
CA GLU A 474 9.06 -47.83 -10.14
C GLU A 474 8.24 -48.60 -11.17
N ASP A 475 7.79 -47.93 -12.25
CA ASP A 475 7.16 -48.61 -13.39
C ASP A 475 8.15 -49.54 -14.08
N CYS A 476 9.36 -49.04 -14.40
CA CYS A 476 10.40 -49.86 -15.02
C CYS A 476 10.76 -51.08 -14.16
N ARG A 477 10.86 -50.92 -12.84
CA ARG A 477 11.18 -52.00 -11.90
C ARG A 477 10.09 -53.07 -11.87
N ARG A 478 8.83 -52.65 -11.80
CA ARG A 478 7.67 -53.55 -11.80
C ARG A 478 7.57 -54.36 -13.10
N LEU A 479 7.72 -53.69 -14.25
CA LEU A 479 7.65 -54.34 -15.56
C LEU A 479 8.83 -55.29 -15.80
N ALA A 480 10.04 -54.89 -15.40
CA ALA A 480 11.22 -55.73 -15.51
C ALA A 480 11.07 -57.04 -14.71
N ALA A 481 10.56 -56.95 -13.48
CA ALA A 481 10.30 -58.12 -12.65
C ALA A 481 9.25 -59.06 -13.27
N ALA A 482 8.17 -58.49 -13.83
CA ALA A 482 7.10 -59.27 -14.47
C ALA A 482 7.57 -59.98 -15.76
N ALA A 483 8.47 -59.35 -16.53
CA ALA A 483 8.97 -59.87 -17.79
C ALA A 483 10.26 -60.70 -17.64
N GLY A 484 10.87 -60.77 -16.45
CA GLY A 484 12.12 -61.49 -16.21
C GLY A 484 13.33 -60.87 -16.90
N VAL A 485 13.32 -59.56 -17.13
CA VAL A 485 14.38 -58.79 -17.82
C VAL A 485 15.06 -57.80 -16.89
N SER A 486 16.15 -57.17 -17.33
CA SER A 486 16.81 -56.13 -16.54
C SER A 486 16.02 -54.81 -16.56
N VAL A 487 16.00 -54.09 -15.43
CA VAL A 487 15.39 -52.75 -15.35
C VAL A 487 16.01 -51.78 -16.38
N ARG A 488 17.30 -51.97 -16.70
CA ARG A 488 18.01 -51.19 -17.71
C ARG A 488 17.41 -51.36 -19.11
N GLU A 489 16.97 -52.56 -19.47
CA GLU A 489 16.31 -52.81 -20.75
C GLU A 489 14.98 -52.08 -20.86
N VAL A 490 14.14 -52.13 -19.81
CA VAL A 490 12.86 -51.41 -19.79
C VAL A 490 13.08 -49.89 -19.84
N ILE A 491 14.07 -49.38 -19.12
CA ILE A 491 14.44 -47.95 -19.16
C ILE A 491 14.89 -47.55 -20.57
N ALA A 492 15.76 -48.33 -21.21
CA ALA A 492 16.29 -48.02 -22.53
C ALA A 492 15.18 -47.94 -23.58
N GLU A 493 14.21 -48.85 -23.51
CA GLU A 493 13.07 -48.87 -24.41
C GLU A 493 12.10 -47.71 -24.16
N ALA A 494 11.78 -47.44 -22.89
CA ALA A 494 10.96 -46.29 -22.52
C ALA A 494 11.60 -44.97 -22.96
N LEU A 495 12.93 -44.83 -22.83
CA LEU A 495 13.67 -43.68 -23.36
C LEU A 495 13.59 -43.58 -24.89
N GLY A 496 13.71 -44.70 -25.61
CA GLY A 496 13.57 -44.74 -27.06
C GLY A 496 12.19 -44.27 -27.52
N ALA A 497 11.13 -44.81 -26.91
CA ALA A 497 9.75 -44.42 -27.19
C ALA A 497 9.47 -42.95 -26.83
N ALA A 498 10.00 -42.46 -25.70
CA ALA A 498 9.80 -41.08 -25.26
C ALA A 498 10.54 -40.06 -26.14
N ARG A 499 11.71 -40.39 -26.68
CA ARG A 499 12.44 -39.50 -27.59
C ARG A 499 11.66 -39.21 -28.87
N ALA A 500 10.86 -40.17 -29.34
CA ALA A 500 9.98 -39.98 -30.50
C ALA A 500 8.88 -38.92 -30.23
N LEU A 501 8.52 -38.66 -28.97
CA LEU A 501 7.57 -37.61 -28.58
C LEU A 501 8.19 -36.20 -28.52
N THR A 502 9.52 -36.12 -28.49
CA THR A 502 10.28 -34.86 -28.35
C THR A 502 11.11 -34.52 -29.59
N ALA A 503 11.06 -35.36 -30.62
CA ALA A 503 11.69 -35.09 -31.90
C ALA A 503 10.89 -33.97 -32.62
N PRO A 504 11.57 -32.99 -33.24
CA PRO A 504 10.91 -31.88 -33.92
C PRO A 504 10.07 -32.28 -35.12
#